data_AF-A0AAV5YH76-F1
#
_entry.id   AF-A0AAV5YH76-F1
#
_cell.length_a   1.000
_cell.length_b   1.000
_cell.length_c   1.000
_cell.angle_alpha   90.00
_cell.angle_beta   90.00
_cell.angle_gamma   90.00
#
_symmetry.space_group_name_H-M   'P 1'
#
loop_
_entity.id
_entity.type
_entity.pdbx_description
1 polymer ?
#
loop_
_entity_poly.entity_id
_entity_poly.type
_entity_poly.pdbx_seq_one_letter_code
_entity_poly.pdbx_strand_id
1 'polypeptide(L)'
;MAIIRVYAGQDGQSHFEEITPRLESRGDQSESAELIPGTGIVIRRFEAKRSNPWHHAPGRYAVFTLSGAVDIEIGDGTVKRLGPGDILIAEDLTG
;
A
#
# COMPACT_ATOMS: atom_id res chain seq x y z
N MET A 1 -4.03 4.66 -12.43
CA MET A 1 -2.61 4.92 -12.09
C MET A 1 -1.78 3.90 -12.82
N ALA A 2 -0.76 4.33 -13.58
CA ALA A 2 0.17 3.42 -14.22
C ALA A 2 1.29 3.02 -13.25
N ILE A 3 1.77 1.78 -13.34
CA ILE A 3 2.96 1.30 -12.64
C ILE A 3 3.95 0.92 -13.73
N ILE A 4 5.06 1.66 -13.79
CA ILE A 4 6.03 1.50 -14.88
C ILE A 4 7.34 0.98 -14.32
N ARG A 5 7.84 -0.12 -14.88
CA ARG A 5 9.16 -0.68 -14.61
C ARG A 5 10.12 -0.32 -15.73
N VAL A 6 11.37 -0.03 -15.37
CA VAL A 6 12.50 0.04 -16.30
C VAL A 6 13.46 -1.11 -15.98
N TYR A 7 13.93 -1.82 -17.00
CA TYR A 7 14.89 -2.92 -16.82
C TYR A 7 15.84 -3.04 -18.02
N ALA A 8 16.97 -3.74 -17.84
CA ALA A 8 17.92 -4.03 -18.90
C ALA A 8 17.49 -5.29 -19.69
N GLY A 9 17.40 -5.17 -21.01
CA GLY A 9 17.09 -6.28 -21.90
C GLY A 9 18.31 -7.13 -22.27
N GLN A 10 18.08 -8.24 -22.96
CA GLN A 10 19.17 -9.10 -23.48
C GLN A 10 20.01 -8.40 -24.56
N ASP A 11 19.50 -7.33 -25.15
CA ASP A 11 20.18 -6.47 -26.12
C ASP A 11 21.10 -5.42 -25.46
N GLY A 12 21.17 -5.39 -24.13
CA GLY A 12 21.97 -4.42 -23.37
C GLY A 12 21.36 -3.01 -23.29
N GLN A 13 20.10 -2.83 -23.72
CA GLN A 13 19.39 -1.55 -23.68
C GLN A 13 18.36 -1.50 -22.54
N SER A 14 17.87 -0.30 -22.22
CA SER A 14 16.76 -0.12 -21.28
C SER A 14 15.41 -0.31 -21.95
N HIS A 15 14.50 -1.01 -21.28
CA HIS A 15 13.13 -1.26 -21.73
C HIS A 15 12.13 -0.82 -20.68
N PHE A 16 10.99 -0.31 -21.12
CA PHE A 16 9.84 -0.01 -20.27
C PHE A 16 8.85 -1.17 -20.28
N GLU A 17 8.26 -1.44 -19.12
CA GLU A 17 7.15 -2.38 -18.97
C GLU A 17 6.08 -1.73 -18.10
N GLU A 18 4.82 -1.76 -18.56
CA GLU A 18 3.68 -1.40 -17.73
C GLU A 18 3.24 -2.64 -16.92
N ILE A 19 3.31 -2.52 -15.61
CA ILE A 19 2.98 -3.56 -14.66
C ILE A 19 1.52 -3.43 -14.26
N THR A 20 0.77 -4.52 -14.45
CA THR A 20 -0.52 -4.71 -13.80
C THR A 20 -0.35 -5.73 -12.68
N PRO A 21 -0.35 -5.31 -11.40
CA PRO A 21 -0.19 -6.25 -10.29
C PRO A 21 -1.32 -7.26 -10.27
N ARG A 22 -0.97 -8.54 -10.11
CA ARG A 22 -1.94 -9.61 -9.88
C ARG A 22 -2.38 -9.55 -8.42
N LEU A 23 -3.38 -8.73 -8.15
CA LEU A 23 -3.94 -8.54 -6.82
C LEU A 23 -4.71 -9.79 -6.39
N GLU A 24 -4.40 -10.29 -5.19
CA GLU A 24 -5.05 -11.45 -4.61
C GLU A 24 -5.89 -11.03 -3.40
N SER A 25 -7.06 -11.66 -3.25
CA SER A 25 -7.97 -11.38 -2.14
C SER A 25 -7.37 -11.80 -0.81
N ARG A 26 -7.52 -10.92 0.18
CA ARG A 26 -7.16 -11.17 1.58
C ARG A 26 -8.35 -11.64 2.43
N GLY A 27 -9.54 -11.74 1.86
CA GLY A 27 -10.76 -12.14 2.56
C GLY A 27 -11.35 -11.09 3.51
N ASP A 28 -10.79 -9.87 3.55
CA ASP A 28 -11.18 -8.78 4.45
C ASP A 28 -11.62 -7.52 3.69
N GLN A 29 -12.26 -7.71 2.51
CA GLN A 29 -12.60 -6.63 1.57
C GLN A 29 -11.36 -5.83 1.10
N SER A 30 -10.19 -6.45 1.16
CA SER A 30 -8.96 -5.93 0.56
C SER A 30 -8.26 -6.97 -0.30
N GLU A 31 -7.45 -6.45 -1.22
CA GLU A 31 -6.62 -7.24 -2.11
C GLU A 31 -5.21 -6.66 -2.11
N SER A 32 -4.22 -7.53 -2.32
CA SER A 32 -2.82 -7.11 -2.31
C SER A 32 -1.96 -7.92 -3.26
N ALA A 33 -0.81 -7.36 -3.63
CA ALA A 33 0.25 -8.06 -4.35
C ALA A 33 1.59 -7.51 -3.89
N GLU A 34 2.63 -8.33 -3.94
CA GLU A 34 3.99 -7.81 -3.87
C GLU A 34 4.34 -7.14 -5.19
N LEU A 35 4.74 -5.87 -5.13
CA LEU A 35 5.03 -5.07 -6.31
C LEU A 35 6.39 -5.44 -6.91
N ILE A 36 7.35 -5.77 -6.06
CA ILE A 36 8.67 -6.28 -6.45
C ILE A 36 8.96 -7.52 -5.58
N PRO A 37 9.02 -8.72 -6.17
CA PRO A 37 9.19 -9.96 -5.42
C PRO A 37 10.38 -9.95 -4.45
N GLY A 38 10.16 -10.36 -3.20
CA GLY A 38 11.17 -10.45 -2.14
C GLY A 38 11.60 -9.12 -1.50
N THR A 39 10.96 -7.99 -1.82
CA THR A 39 11.33 -6.67 -1.26
C THR A 39 10.45 -6.24 -0.09
N GLY A 40 9.28 -6.86 0.07
CA GLY A 40 8.28 -6.39 1.03
C GLY A 40 7.53 -5.13 0.59
N ILE A 41 7.76 -4.60 -0.63
CA ILE A 41 6.96 -3.52 -1.19
C ILE A 41 5.63 -4.11 -1.68
N VAL A 42 4.55 -3.79 -0.97
CA VAL A 42 3.21 -4.31 -1.26
C VAL A 42 2.34 -3.20 -1.80
N ILE A 43 1.59 -3.48 -2.86
CA ILE A 43 0.47 -2.65 -3.28
C ILE A 43 -0.81 -3.24 -2.70
N ARG A 44 -1.67 -2.39 -2.14
CA ARG A 44 -2.95 -2.78 -1.55
C ARG A 44 -4.07 -1.94 -2.14
N ARG A 45 -5.22 -2.57 -2.36
CA ARG A 45 -6.51 -1.91 -2.59
C ARG A 45 -7.53 -2.44 -1.60
N PHE A 46 -8.49 -1.61 -1.23
CA PHE A 46 -9.59 -2.02 -0.38
C PHE A 46 -10.87 -1.29 -0.75
N GLU A 47 -12.00 -1.91 -0.45
CA GLU A 47 -13.31 -1.29 -0.63
C GLU A 47 -13.47 -0.06 0.28
N ALA A 48 -14.19 0.95 -0.19
CA ALA A 48 -14.38 2.21 0.56
C ALA A 48 -15.10 2.02 1.91
N LYS A 49 -15.85 0.93 2.07
CA LYS A 49 -16.57 0.60 3.31
C LYS A 49 -15.77 -0.28 4.28
N ARG A 50 -14.58 -0.73 3.88
CA ARG A 50 -13.73 -1.56 4.73
C ARG A 50 -13.22 -0.74 5.92
N SER A 51 -13.34 -1.31 7.11
CA SER A 51 -12.66 -0.82 8.32
C SER A 51 -11.74 -1.90 8.88
N ASN A 52 -10.74 -1.48 9.65
CA ASN A 52 -9.95 -2.39 10.47
C ASN A 52 -10.52 -2.42 11.89
N PRO A 53 -10.45 -3.56 12.61
CA PRO A 53 -10.56 -3.53 14.07
C PRO A 53 -9.39 -2.73 14.67
N TRP A 54 -9.50 -2.34 15.94
CA TRP A 54 -8.36 -1.76 16.67
C TRP A 54 -7.16 -2.71 16.63
N HIS A 55 -6.00 -2.19 16.25
CA HIS A 55 -4.73 -2.91 16.12
C HIS A 55 -3.58 -1.92 16.23
N HIS A 56 -2.38 -2.46 16.46
CA HIS A 56 -1.12 -1.76 16.34
C HIS A 56 -0.47 -2.18 15.00
N ALA A 57 0.48 -1.41 14.48
CA ALA A 57 1.17 -1.75 13.24
C ALA A 57 1.92 -3.09 13.38
N PRO A 58 1.81 -4.03 12.41
CA PRO A 58 2.49 -5.34 12.50
C PRO A 58 4.01 -5.27 12.28
N GLY A 59 4.57 -4.06 12.18
CA GLY A 59 5.91 -3.74 11.75
C GLY A 59 6.03 -2.25 11.47
N ARG A 60 7.21 -1.77 11.06
CA ARG A 60 7.42 -0.38 10.67
C ARG A 60 7.12 -0.21 9.19
N TYR A 61 6.16 0.66 8.86
CA TYR A 61 5.73 0.85 7.48
C TYR A 61 5.70 2.32 7.09
N ALA A 62 6.11 2.61 5.86
CA ALA A 62 5.72 3.81 5.16
C ALA A 62 4.57 3.45 4.20
N VAL A 63 3.42 4.09 4.36
CA VAL A 63 2.23 3.88 3.53
C VAL A 63 1.99 5.13 2.71
N PHE A 64 2.05 4.96 1.39
CA PHE A 64 1.85 6.03 0.42
C PHE A 64 0.42 5.92 -0.13
N THR A 65 -0.41 6.93 0.11
CA THR A 65 -1.78 6.92 -0.41
C THR A 65 -1.75 7.44 -1.85
N LEU A 66 -2.10 6.58 -2.80
CA LEU A 66 -2.01 6.89 -4.23
C LEU A 66 -3.36 7.29 -4.85
N SER A 67 -4.47 6.81 -4.27
CA SER A 67 -5.84 7.12 -4.70
C SER A 67 -6.83 6.83 -3.57
N GLY A 68 -7.99 7.50 -3.59
CA GLY A 68 -8.96 7.39 -2.50
C GLY A 68 -8.43 8.08 -1.24
N ALA A 69 -8.89 7.65 -0.07
CA ALA A 69 -8.40 8.16 1.20
C ALA A 69 -8.81 7.22 2.35
N VAL A 70 -8.10 7.33 3.47
CA VAL A 70 -8.32 6.57 4.70
C VAL A 70 -8.42 7.51 5.89
N ASP A 71 -9.33 7.22 6.81
CA ASP A 71 -9.39 7.89 8.11
C ASP A 71 -8.67 7.01 9.13
N ILE A 72 -7.73 7.60 9.85
CA ILE A 72 -6.96 6.94 10.91
C ILE A 72 -7.34 7.58 12.24
N GLU A 73 -7.97 6.79 13.10
CA GLU A 73 -8.32 7.15 14.47
C GLU A 73 -7.29 6.57 15.44
N ILE A 74 -6.87 7.37 16.43
CA ILE A 74 -6.00 6.94 17.52
C ILE A 74 -6.77 6.92 18.85
N GLY A 75 -6.20 6.34 19.89
CA GLY A 75 -6.90 6.02 21.15
C GLY A 75 -7.53 7.19 21.92
N ASP A 76 -7.16 8.44 21.62
CA ASP A 76 -7.80 9.64 22.19
C ASP A 76 -9.00 10.16 21.37
N GLY A 77 -9.38 9.46 20.31
CA GLY A 77 -10.46 9.82 19.39
C GLY A 77 -10.05 10.82 18.30
N THR A 78 -8.78 11.25 18.26
CA THR A 78 -8.30 12.10 17.16
C THR A 78 -8.31 11.32 15.86
N VAL A 79 -8.89 11.91 14.81
CA VAL A 79 -8.93 11.34 13.46
C VAL A 79 -8.10 12.19 12.50
N LYS A 80 -7.27 11.54 11.68
CA LYS A 80 -6.62 12.15 10.53
C LYS A 80 -7.05 11.45 9.24
N ARG A 81 -7.51 12.23 8.27
CA ARG A 81 -7.79 11.75 6.91
C ARG A 81 -6.54 11.89 6.05
N LEU A 82 -6.11 10.80 5.42
CA LEU A 82 -4.98 10.74 4.51
C LEU A 82 -5.48 10.45 3.10
N GLY A 83 -5.12 11.30 2.13
CA GLY A 83 -5.50 11.22 0.73
C GLY A 83 -4.32 11.12 -0.23
N PRO A 84 -4.54 11.27 -1.54
CA PRO A 84 -3.50 11.09 -2.54
C PRO A 84 -2.34 12.06 -2.34
N GLY A 85 -1.11 11.54 -2.21
CA GLY A 85 0.10 12.32 -1.94
C GLY A 85 0.51 12.36 -0.47
N ASP A 86 -0.36 11.92 0.44
CA ASP A 86 -0.01 11.80 1.86
C ASP A 86 0.78 10.51 2.14
N ILE A 87 1.68 10.61 3.10
CA ILE A 87 2.50 9.49 3.58
C ILE A 87 2.22 9.29 5.07
N LEU A 88 1.83 8.08 5.45
CA LEU A 88 1.78 7.62 6.84
C LEU A 88 3.08 6.88 7.16
N ILE A 89 3.69 7.20 8.29
CA ILE A 89 4.71 6.36 8.91
C ILE A 89 4.04 5.69 10.12
N ALA A 90 3.86 4.37 10.05
CA ALA A 90 3.25 3.57 11.09
C ALA A 90 4.34 2.81 11.86
N GLU A 91 4.54 3.18 13.12
CA GLU A 91 5.56 2.62 14.03
C GLU A 91 5.00 2.37 15.44
N ASP A 92 3.68 2.46 15.60
CA ASP A 92 2.92 2.09 16.78
C ASP A 92 2.95 0.56 16.93
N LEU A 93 4.07 -0.01 17.39
CA LEU A 93 4.22 -1.47 17.50
C LEU A 93 3.57 -2.05 18.75
N THR A 94 3.18 -1.20 19.70
CA THR A 94 2.64 -1.61 21.00
C THR A 94 1.41 -0.82 21.44
N GLY A 95 0.97 0.17 20.66
CA GLY A 95 -0.18 1.04 21.00
C GLY A 95 -0.17 2.35 20.24
#